data_AF-A8Y2L4-F1
#
_entry.id   AF-A8Y2L4-F1
#
_cell.length_a   1.000
_cell.length_b   1.000
_cell.length_c   1.000
_cell.angle_alpha   90.00
_cell.angle_beta   90.00
_cell.angle_gamma   90.00
#
_symmetry.space_group_name_H-M   'P 1'
#
loop_
_entity.id
_entity.type
_entity.pdbx_description
1 polymer ?
#
loop_
_entity_poly.entity_id
_entity_poly.type
_entity_poly.pdbx_seq_one_letter_code
_entity_poly.pdbx_strand_id
1 'polypeptide(L)'
;MKSQLKKMLPNIKKKLFILDSFPRIQTEGIGKIAEEMKKGKKTMEEINKSLYDPFHYERGRHRYAELVKNECGSKCELIDYVDAFWNKTINAFQYFDSKGFTYFTVINHVSAHGLEHVRPIYNKICARL
;
A
#
# COMPACT_ATOMS: atom_id res chain seq x y z
N MET A 1 13.04 -12.78 -5.39
CA MET A 1 13.13 -11.42 -5.98
C MET A 1 14.45 -11.22 -6.72
N LYS A 2 15.62 -11.24 -6.07
CA LYS A 2 16.94 -11.02 -6.72
C LYS A 2 17.18 -11.85 -7.99
N SER A 3 17.00 -13.16 -7.94
CA SER A 3 17.16 -14.04 -9.11
C SER A 3 16.19 -13.72 -10.25
N GLN A 4 14.95 -13.35 -9.93
CA GLN A 4 13.95 -12.97 -10.93
C GLN A 4 14.27 -11.60 -11.54
N LEU A 5 14.66 -10.63 -10.72
CA LEU A 5 15.09 -9.32 -11.18
C LEU A 5 16.25 -9.41 -12.17
N LYS A 6 17.26 -10.24 -11.88
CA LYS A 6 18.39 -10.49 -12.79
C LYS A 6 17.96 -11.02 -14.17
N LYS A 7 16.87 -11.79 -14.25
CA LYS A 7 16.30 -12.26 -15.53
C LYS A 7 15.53 -11.17 -16.27
N MET A 8 14.88 -10.27 -15.54
CA MET A 8 14.08 -9.19 -16.13
C MET A 8 14.95 -8.04 -16.64
N LEU A 9 15.95 -7.61 -15.86
CA LEU A 9 16.75 -6.40 -16.11
C LEU A 9 17.35 -6.26 -17.52
N PRO A 10 17.87 -7.32 -18.17
CA PRO A 10 18.41 -7.21 -19.53
C PRO A 10 17.37 -6.75 -20.55
N ASN A 11 16.08 -7.04 -20.31
CA ASN A 11 14.99 -6.75 -21.24
C ASN A 11 14.27 -5.41 -20.94
N ILE A 12 14.64 -4.73 -19.85
CA ILE A 12 14.00 -3.48 -19.44
C ILE A 12 14.70 -2.30 -20.11
N LYS A 13 14.00 -1.68 -21.06
CA LYS A 13 14.51 -0.53 -21.84
C LYS A 13 14.46 0.80 -21.09
N LYS A 14 13.41 1.01 -20.29
CA LYS A 14 13.17 2.27 -19.56
C LYS A 14 13.42 2.10 -18.06
N LYS A 15 12.39 1.70 -17.31
CA LYS A 15 12.44 1.59 -15.85
C LYS A 15 11.55 0.45 -15.35
N LEU A 16 11.97 -0.18 -14.26
CA LEU A 16 11.16 -1.14 -13.50
C LEU A 16 10.55 -0.42 -12.30
N PHE A 17 9.22 -0.36 -12.27
CA PHE A 17 8.50 0.12 -11.10
C PHE A 17 8.15 -1.06 -10.19
N ILE A 18 8.46 -0.92 -8.90
CA ILE A 18 8.19 -1.94 -7.89
C ILE A 18 7.33 -1.28 -6.81
N LEU A 19 6.13 -1.78 -6.58
CA LEU A 19 5.34 -1.35 -5.43
C LEU A 19 6.08 -1.73 -4.15
N ASP A 20 6.39 -0.74 -3.31
CA ASP A 20 7.06 -0.97 -2.04
C ASP A 20 6.12 -1.73 -1.08
N SER A 21 6.70 -2.38 -0.08
CA SER A 21 5.92 -3.13 0.89
C SER A 21 5.07 -2.17 1.72
N PHE A 22 3.77 -2.43 1.75
CA PHE A 22 2.78 -1.68 2.51
C PHE A 22 2.18 -2.57 3.62
N PRO A 23 1.80 -2.02 4.79
CA PRO A 23 1.13 -2.78 5.85
C PRO A 23 -0.11 -3.50 5.34
N ARG A 24 -0.32 -4.70 5.83
CA ARG A 24 -1.49 -5.51 5.48
C ARG A 24 -2.74 -4.96 6.16
N ILE A 25 -3.87 -5.48 5.72
CA ILE A 25 -5.17 -5.26 6.35
C ILE A 25 -5.73 -6.58 6.91
N GLN A 26 -6.33 -6.53 8.09
CA GLN A 26 -7.07 -7.65 8.67
C GLN A 26 -8.35 -7.93 7.88
N THR A 27 -8.35 -8.97 7.03
CA THR A 27 -9.48 -9.29 6.13
C THR A 27 -10.80 -9.46 6.87
N GLU A 28 -10.80 -10.12 8.03
CA GLU A 28 -12.03 -10.32 8.83
C GLU A 28 -12.66 -9.01 9.31
N GLY A 29 -11.84 -7.99 9.53
CA GLY A 29 -12.32 -6.68 9.95
C GLY A 29 -13.00 -5.90 8.83
N ILE A 30 -12.62 -6.14 7.57
CA ILE A 30 -13.16 -5.42 6.40
C ILE A 30 -14.68 -5.55 6.34
N GLY A 31 -15.21 -6.77 6.47
CA GLY A 31 -16.65 -7.04 6.43
C GLY A 31 -17.44 -6.43 7.59
N LYS A 32 -16.76 -6.03 8.68
CA LYS A 32 -17.38 -5.49 9.90
C LYS A 32 -17.38 -3.96 9.94
N ILE A 33 -16.68 -3.27 9.02
CA ILE A 33 -16.53 -1.80 9.03
C ILE A 33 -17.90 -1.10 9.10
N ALA A 34 -18.79 -1.41 8.16
CA ALA A 34 -20.11 -0.78 8.08
C ALA A 34 -20.97 -1.05 9.33
N GLU A 35 -20.90 -2.27 9.88
CA GLU A 35 -21.61 -2.65 11.09
C GLU A 35 -21.09 -1.87 12.31
N GLU A 36 -19.77 -1.79 12.49
CA GLU A 36 -19.15 -1.09 13.62
C GLU A 36 -19.41 0.42 13.56
N MET A 37 -19.37 1.01 12.36
CA MET A 37 -19.77 2.41 12.14
C MET A 37 -21.24 2.64 12.49
N LYS A 38 -22.15 1.75 12.05
CA LYS A 38 -23.59 1.86 12.34
C LYS A 38 -23.90 1.74 13.84
N LYS A 39 -23.19 0.85 14.55
CA LYS A 39 -23.33 0.71 16.01
C LYS A 39 -22.89 1.96 16.76
N GLY A 40 -21.95 2.73 16.21
CA GLY A 40 -21.43 3.96 16.83
C GLY A 40 -20.65 3.73 18.13
N LYS A 41 -20.30 2.48 18.47
CA LYS A 41 -19.56 2.14 19.71
C LYS A 41 -18.05 2.35 19.59
N LYS A 42 -17.53 2.35 18.36
CA LYS A 42 -16.12 2.63 18.06
C LYS A 42 -16.02 3.85 17.18
N THR A 43 -15.04 4.67 17.45
CA THR A 43 -14.59 5.76 16.58
C THR A 43 -13.98 5.20 15.29
N MET A 44 -13.92 6.02 14.24
CA MET A 44 -13.24 5.65 13.00
C MET A 44 -11.77 5.29 13.22
N GLU A 45 -11.11 5.95 14.17
CA GLU A 45 -9.73 5.68 14.53
C GLU A 45 -9.57 4.27 15.12
N GLU A 46 -10.42 3.88 16.07
CA GLU A 46 -10.41 2.54 16.67
C GLU A 46 -10.68 1.45 15.62
N ILE A 47 -11.60 1.69 14.70
CA ILE A 47 -11.86 0.75 13.60
C ILE A 47 -10.61 0.64 12.70
N ASN A 48 -10.01 1.76 12.27
CA ASN A 48 -8.79 1.74 11.45
C ASN A 48 -7.62 1.02 12.14
N LYS A 49 -7.38 1.31 13.41
CA LYS A 49 -6.33 0.63 14.19
C LYS A 49 -6.59 -0.88 14.31
N SER A 50 -7.85 -1.30 14.44
CA SER A 50 -8.20 -2.73 14.48
C SER A 50 -7.95 -3.47 13.16
N LEU A 51 -7.88 -2.74 12.04
CA LEU A 51 -7.61 -3.28 10.71
C LEU A 51 -6.11 -3.40 10.41
N TYR A 52 -5.25 -2.75 11.20
CA TYR A 52 -3.81 -2.71 10.98
C TYR A 52 -3.18 -4.08 11.20
N ASP A 53 -2.50 -4.60 10.18
CA ASP A 53 -1.63 -5.77 10.28
C ASP A 53 -0.19 -5.39 9.88
N PRO A 54 0.73 -5.23 10.85
CA PRO A 54 2.12 -4.86 10.58
C PRO A 54 2.94 -6.02 10.00
N PHE A 55 2.36 -7.22 9.83
CA PHE A 55 3.13 -8.42 9.58
C PHE A 55 4.06 -8.30 8.36
N HIS A 56 5.36 -8.32 8.63
CA HIS A 56 6.47 -8.33 7.68
C HIS A 56 6.62 -7.11 6.75
N TYR A 57 5.81 -6.05 6.87
CA TYR A 57 5.91 -4.95 5.89
C TYR A 57 7.25 -4.22 6.00
N GLU A 58 7.74 -3.90 7.20
CA GLU A 58 9.03 -3.21 7.41
C GLU A 58 10.20 -4.02 6.85
N ARG A 59 10.19 -5.34 7.09
CA ARG A 59 11.18 -6.25 6.53
C ARG A 59 11.08 -6.29 5.00
N GLY A 60 9.87 -6.25 4.45
CA GLY A 60 9.62 -6.11 3.02
C GLY A 60 10.26 -4.85 2.45
N ARG A 61 10.04 -3.70 3.09
CA ARG A 61 10.62 -2.41 2.70
C ARG A 61 12.14 -2.44 2.72
N HIS A 62 12.75 -2.96 3.78
CA HIS A 62 14.21 -3.13 3.85
C HIS A 62 14.72 -4.00 2.68
N ARG A 63 14.05 -5.13 2.40
CA ARG A 63 14.45 -6.02 1.29
C ARG A 63 14.34 -5.35 -0.07
N TYR A 64 13.31 -4.53 -0.29
CA TYR A 64 13.11 -3.82 -1.55
C TYR A 64 14.10 -2.66 -1.72
N ALA A 65 14.39 -1.92 -0.64
CA ALA A 65 15.45 -0.91 -0.64
C ALA A 65 16.81 -1.52 -0.99
N GLU A 66 17.18 -2.63 -0.35
CA GLU A 66 18.43 -3.34 -0.66
C GLU A 66 18.44 -3.91 -2.09
N LEU A 67 17.30 -4.40 -2.59
CA LEU A 67 17.18 -4.88 -3.96
C LEU A 67 17.42 -3.74 -4.97
N VAL A 68 16.80 -2.58 -4.76
CA VAL A 68 16.97 -1.41 -5.63
C VAL A 68 18.41 -0.93 -5.56
N LYS A 69 18.96 -0.75 -4.36
CA LYS A 69 20.32 -0.26 -4.14
C LYS A 69 21.38 -1.16 -4.77
N ASN A 70 21.30 -2.47 -4.55
CA ASN A 70 22.40 -3.38 -4.87
C ASN A 70 22.23 -4.13 -6.20
N GLU A 71 21.02 -4.23 -6.77
CA GLU A 71 20.80 -5.09 -7.95
C GLU A 71 20.36 -4.34 -9.22
N CYS A 72 19.62 -3.24 -9.13
CA CYS A 72 19.15 -2.52 -10.33
C CYS A 72 19.42 -1.01 -10.35
N GLY A 73 19.77 -0.41 -9.22
CA GLY A 73 20.09 1.01 -9.11
C GLY A 73 19.04 1.90 -9.77
N SER A 74 19.50 2.82 -10.62
CA SER A 74 18.65 3.77 -11.34
C SER A 74 17.65 3.14 -12.32
N LYS A 75 17.80 1.86 -12.68
CA LYS A 75 16.83 1.14 -13.51
C LYS A 75 15.56 0.77 -12.75
N CYS A 76 15.56 0.81 -11.43
CA CYS A 76 14.37 0.59 -10.62
C CYS A 76 13.88 1.86 -9.95
N GLU A 77 12.59 1.87 -9.62
CA GLU A 77 12.00 2.87 -8.75
C GLU A 77 10.93 2.23 -7.88
N LEU A 78 10.93 2.56 -6.60
CA LEU A 78 9.89 2.14 -5.67
C LEU A 78 8.69 3.08 -5.78
N ILE A 79 7.49 2.49 -5.84
CA ILE A 79 6.23 3.20 -5.67
C ILE A 79 5.82 3.03 -4.21
N ASP A 80 5.73 4.13 -3.46
CA ASP A 80 5.38 4.09 -2.03
C ASP A 80 3.93 4.55 -1.80
N TYR A 81 3.18 3.74 -1.07
CA TYR A 81 1.80 4.00 -0.70
C TYR A 81 1.64 4.53 0.73
N VAL A 82 2.70 4.53 1.55
CA VAL A 82 2.60 4.90 2.97
C VAL A 82 2.00 6.28 3.15
N ASP A 83 2.52 7.30 2.48
CA ASP A 83 1.99 8.66 2.61
C ASP A 83 0.55 8.81 2.10
N ALA A 84 0.14 8.03 1.10
CA ALA A 84 -1.22 8.08 0.59
C ALA A 84 -2.22 7.55 1.62
N PHE A 85 -1.88 6.48 2.33
CA PHE A 85 -2.79 5.87 3.32
C PHE A 85 -2.54 6.34 4.75
N TRP A 86 -1.45 7.04 5.04
CA TRP A 86 -1.20 7.57 6.37
C TRP A 86 -2.05 8.80 6.64
N ASN A 87 -2.98 8.69 7.59
CA ASN A 87 -3.77 9.82 8.03
C ASN A 87 -3.10 10.52 9.22
N LYS A 88 -2.63 11.75 8.98
CA LYS A 88 -1.91 12.56 9.98
C LYS A 88 -2.79 13.01 11.14
N THR A 89 -4.11 13.14 10.95
CA THR A 89 -5.05 13.58 11.98
C THR A 89 -5.26 12.51 13.03
N ILE A 90 -5.44 11.24 12.61
CA ILE A 90 -5.63 10.11 13.52
C ILE A 90 -4.33 9.34 13.82
N ASN A 91 -3.22 9.80 13.25
CA ASN A 91 -1.89 9.21 13.38
C ASN A 91 -1.86 7.69 13.16
N ALA A 92 -2.54 7.24 12.10
CA ALA A 92 -2.68 5.82 11.76
C ALA A 92 -2.90 5.63 10.25
N PHE A 93 -2.70 4.40 9.78
CA PHE A 93 -3.11 4.01 8.43
C PHE A 93 -4.64 4.02 8.31
N GLN A 94 -5.12 4.65 7.25
CA GLN A 94 -6.53 4.73 6.91
C GLN A 94 -6.87 3.70 5.83
N TYR A 95 -7.68 2.72 6.20
CA TYR A 95 -8.07 1.58 5.36
C TYR A 95 -9.45 1.72 4.72
N PHE A 96 -10.23 2.72 5.13
CA PHE A 96 -11.55 3.04 4.60
C PHE A 96 -11.86 4.54 4.69
N ASP A 97 -12.79 5.01 3.88
CA ASP A 97 -13.21 6.42 3.83
C ASP A 97 -14.24 6.79 4.93
N SER A 98 -14.67 8.04 4.97
CA SER A 98 -15.68 8.51 5.92
C SER A 98 -17.08 7.90 5.74
N LYS A 99 -17.33 7.21 4.62
CA LYS A 99 -18.58 6.53 4.31
C LYS A 99 -18.51 5.03 4.61
N GLY A 100 -17.35 4.50 5.02
CA GLY A 100 -17.15 3.08 5.29
C GLY A 100 -16.69 2.27 4.07
N PHE A 101 -16.39 2.90 2.93
CA PHE A 101 -15.85 2.20 1.77
C PHE A 101 -14.37 1.91 1.98
N THR A 102 -14.02 0.63 1.95
CA THR A 102 -12.63 0.20 2.11
C THR A 102 -11.80 0.41 0.84
N TYR A 103 -10.54 0.77 1.03
CA TYR A 103 -9.54 0.84 -0.02
C TYR A 103 -8.94 -0.53 -0.38
N PHE A 104 -9.32 -1.60 0.32
CA PHE A 104 -8.78 -2.95 0.14
C PHE A 104 -9.90 -3.97 0.08
N THR A 105 -9.79 -4.99 -0.76
CA THR A 105 -10.77 -6.09 -0.81
C THR A 105 -10.38 -7.23 0.14
N VAL A 106 -9.07 -7.50 0.29
CA VAL A 106 -8.45 -8.47 1.22
C VAL A 106 -6.98 -8.07 1.49
N ILE A 107 -6.27 -8.80 2.37
CA ILE A 107 -4.88 -8.55 2.85
C ILE A 107 -3.92 -7.82 1.89
N ASN A 108 -3.81 -8.22 0.61
CA ASN A 108 -2.86 -7.65 -0.37
C ASN A 108 -3.52 -7.10 -1.64
N HIS A 109 -4.83 -6.87 -1.63
CA HIS A 109 -5.57 -6.46 -2.82
C HIS A 109 -6.24 -5.10 -2.61
N VAL A 110 -5.81 -4.11 -3.38
CA VAL A 110 -6.41 -2.77 -3.40
C VAL A 110 -7.76 -2.84 -4.13
N SER A 111 -8.79 -2.22 -3.57
CA SER A 111 -10.12 -2.11 -4.18
C SER A 111 -10.12 -1.09 -5.33
N ALA A 112 -11.17 -1.06 -6.14
CA ALA A 112 -11.34 0.01 -7.13
C ALA A 112 -11.29 1.40 -6.48
N HIS A 113 -11.90 1.55 -5.30
CA HIS A 113 -11.83 2.77 -4.51
C HIS A 113 -10.41 3.09 -4.04
N GLY A 114 -9.64 2.09 -3.61
CA GLY A 114 -8.24 2.26 -3.25
C GLY A 114 -7.35 2.62 -4.44
N LEU A 115 -7.65 2.13 -5.65
CA LEU A 115 -6.93 2.51 -6.86
C LEU A 115 -7.14 3.98 -7.21
N GLU A 116 -8.36 4.51 -7.02
CA GLU A 116 -8.63 5.94 -7.13
C GLU A 116 -7.82 6.75 -6.12
N HIS A 117 -7.72 6.25 -4.90
CA HIS A 117 -6.98 6.91 -3.82
C HIS A 117 -5.48 7.06 -4.12
N VAL A 118 -4.86 6.03 -4.72
CA VAL A 118 -3.43 6.06 -5.09
C VAL A 118 -3.16 6.58 -6.50
N ARG A 119 -4.21 6.79 -7.33
CA ARG A 119 -4.11 7.30 -8.71
C ARG A 119 -3.21 8.54 -8.85
N PRO A 120 -3.22 9.53 -7.94
CA PRO A 120 -2.33 10.69 -8.05
C PRO A 120 -0.84 10.35 -8.08
N ILE A 121 -0.42 9.25 -7.43
CA ILE A 121 0.98 8.77 -7.47
C ILE A 121 1.33 8.35 -8.91
N TYR A 122 0.46 7.58 -9.53
CA TYR A 122 0.64 7.11 -10.91
C TYR A 122 0.59 8.25 -11.91
N ASN A 123 -0.29 9.23 -11.74
CA ASN A 123 -0.33 10.42 -12.60
C ASN A 123 1.02 11.16 -12.59
N LYS A 124 1.64 11.32 -11.41
CA LYS A 124 2.97 11.93 -11.28
C LYS A 124 4.05 11.11 -11.98
N ILE A 125 4.00 9.78 -11.86
CA ILE A 125 4.93 8.88 -12.55
C ILE A 125 4.78 9.02 -14.07
N CYS A 126 3.55 8.98 -14.59
CA CYS A 126 3.28 9.09 -16.01
C CYS A 126 3.70 10.46 -16.58
N ALA A 127 3.51 11.54 -15.83
CA ALA A 127 3.86 12.90 -16.27
C ALA A 127 5.37 13.14 -16.46
N ARG A 128 6.23 12.29 -15.88
CA ARG A 128 7.70 12.42 -15.95
C ARG A 128 8.39 11.34 -16.79
N LEU A 129 7.61 10.48 -17.46
CA LEU A 129 8.09 9.37 -18.31
C LEU A 129 8.12 9.75 -19.79
#